data_AF-A0A5C7DVP4-F1
#
_entry.id   AF-A0A5C7DVP4-F1
#
_cell.length_a   1.000
_cell.length_b   1.000
_cell.length_c   1.000
_cell.angle_alpha   90.00
_cell.angle_beta   90.00
_cell.angle_gamma   90.00
#
_symmetry.space_group_name_H-M   'P 1'
#
loop_
_entity.id
_entity.type
_entity.pdbx_description
1 polymer ?
#
loop_
_entity_poly.entity_id
_entity_poly.type
_entity_poly.pdbx_seq_one_letter_code
_entity_poly.pdbx_strand_id
1 'polypeptide(L)'
;MFSFYVFKNIKSDIDGYNQILKIIKTCKDDNFSDHIEFKINSCFDVNLCAFLGACMEKHLQAFKIHIITENKKLYNIGFLENFGYAKEFEKNPKPIRYFHTKTKERSKSEAFEKYLNLAILNHKDFPKMSDLAKQEMRKSIFEIFDNATIHSESDKIYACGFLDDEKHELHFSIVDSGIGFAKKINIRFNQMLSSENAIKWSIKEGHTTKKQTGGLGFQFIMEFIKLNQGKLQILSGNCLYEMSDNEEKYHTLDYEFCGSMVNMIFKTNDINSYKLKIEDDDLF
;
A
#
# COMPACT_ATOMS: atom_id res chain seq x y z
N MET A 1 4.54 -0.10 33.69
CA MET A 1 5.68 -0.70 32.97
C MET A 1 5.43 -0.46 31.49
N PHE A 2 6.40 -0.02 30.71
CA PHE A 2 6.22 0.15 29.26
C PHE A 2 6.71 -1.10 28.54
N SER A 3 5.96 -1.58 27.55
CA SER A 3 6.47 -2.59 26.63
C SER A 3 7.21 -1.90 25.49
N PHE A 4 8.48 -2.23 25.29
CA PHE A 4 9.36 -1.56 24.34
C PHE A 4 9.74 -2.50 23.19
N TYR A 5 9.50 -2.05 21.95
CA TYR A 5 9.81 -2.82 20.75
C TYR A 5 10.56 -1.96 19.73
N VAL A 6 11.37 -2.60 18.89
CA VAL A 6 12.23 -1.92 17.93
C VAL A 6 12.01 -2.45 16.53
N PHE A 7 11.67 -1.55 15.60
CA PHE A 7 11.68 -1.80 14.16
C PHE A 7 13.08 -1.44 13.61
N LYS A 8 13.81 -2.46 13.16
CA LYS A 8 15.21 -2.33 12.68
C LYS A 8 15.29 -2.76 11.23
N ASN A 9 15.83 -1.87 10.39
CA ASN A 9 16.10 -2.14 8.97
C ASN A 9 14.86 -2.66 8.23
N ILE A 10 13.73 -2.00 8.43
CA ILE A 10 12.46 -2.39 7.79
C ILE A 10 12.52 -2.00 6.32
N LYS A 11 12.43 -3.01 5.45
CA LYS A 11 12.42 -2.88 4.00
C LYS A 11 11.14 -3.45 3.41
N SER A 12 10.81 -3.02 2.19
CA SER A 12 9.67 -3.57 1.42
C SER A 12 9.99 -4.95 0.86
N ASP A 13 10.33 -5.90 1.75
CA ASP A 13 10.68 -7.29 1.47
C ASP A 13 10.08 -8.21 2.54
N ILE A 14 10.19 -9.53 2.34
CA ILE A 14 9.61 -10.52 3.24
C ILE A 14 10.07 -10.35 4.69
N ASP A 15 11.33 -10.01 4.94
CA ASP A 15 11.89 -9.86 6.28
C ASP A 15 11.29 -8.64 6.99
N GLY A 16 11.14 -7.52 6.28
CA GLY A 16 10.48 -6.33 6.80
C GLY A 16 9.01 -6.57 7.15
N TYR A 17 8.25 -7.24 6.27
CA TYR A 17 6.86 -7.60 6.55
C TYR A 17 6.73 -8.55 7.74
N ASN A 18 7.55 -9.61 7.79
CA ASN A 18 7.57 -10.55 8.90
C ASN A 18 7.94 -9.87 10.22
N GLN A 19 8.93 -8.97 10.22
CA GLN A 19 9.31 -8.25 11.44
C GLN A 19 8.16 -7.37 11.96
N ILE A 20 7.46 -6.65 11.07
CA ILE A 20 6.31 -5.85 11.46
C ILE A 20 5.22 -6.73 12.07
N LEU A 21 4.80 -7.77 11.36
CA LEU A 21 3.71 -8.65 11.80
C LEU A 21 4.05 -9.39 13.10
N LYS A 22 5.29 -9.85 13.24
CA LYS A 22 5.79 -10.47 14.47
C LYS A 22 5.65 -9.53 15.66
N ILE A 23 6.18 -8.30 15.54
CA ILE A 23 6.13 -7.31 16.62
C ILE A 23 4.67 -7.00 16.98
N ILE A 24 3.82 -6.73 15.99
CA ILE A 24 2.41 -6.42 16.23
C ILE A 24 1.68 -7.58 16.92
N LYS A 25 1.94 -8.83 16.49
CA LYS A 25 1.39 -10.01 17.15
C LYS A 25 1.86 -10.14 18.60
N THR A 26 3.16 -9.96 18.85
CA THR A 26 3.70 -9.99 20.21
C THR A 26 3.07 -8.92 21.08
N CYS A 27 2.94 -7.67 20.59
CA CYS A 27 2.26 -6.60 21.32
C CYS A 27 0.81 -6.94 21.66
N LYS A 28 0.08 -7.56 20.72
CA LYS A 28 -1.32 -7.95 20.93
C LYS A 28 -1.46 -9.05 21.96
N ASP A 29 -0.53 -10.01 21.97
CA ASP A 29 -0.55 -11.17 22.86
C ASP A 29 0.03 -10.81 24.27
N ASP A 30 0.76 -9.69 24.38
CA ASP A 30 1.32 -9.17 25.64
C ASP A 30 0.27 -8.43 26.50
N ASN A 31 -0.05 -8.98 27.67
CA ASN A 31 -1.04 -8.42 28.61
C ASN A 31 -0.44 -7.51 29.70
N PHE A 32 0.80 -7.04 29.51
CA PHE A 32 1.59 -6.45 30.61
C PHE A 32 1.42 -4.93 30.77
N SER A 33 0.89 -4.22 29.76
CA SER A 33 0.76 -2.76 29.82
C SER A 33 -0.21 -2.19 28.79
N ASP A 34 -0.92 -1.13 29.17
CA ASP A 34 -1.71 -0.30 28.24
C ASP A 34 -0.84 0.67 27.42
N HIS A 35 0.47 0.76 27.69
CA HIS A 35 1.39 1.67 27.02
C HIS A 35 2.47 0.91 26.25
N ILE A 36 2.60 1.21 24.96
CA ILE A 36 3.58 0.61 24.07
C ILE A 36 4.51 1.70 23.54
N GLU A 37 5.81 1.45 23.62
CA GLU A 37 6.82 2.28 22.99
C GLU A 37 7.42 1.56 21.79
N PHE A 38 7.35 2.20 20.62
CA PHE A 38 7.98 1.73 19.40
C PHE A 38 9.16 2.61 19.04
N LYS A 39 10.36 2.02 18.98
CA LYS A 39 11.51 2.66 18.35
C LYS A 39 11.54 2.31 16.86
N ILE A 40 11.35 3.31 16.00
CA ILE A 40 11.50 3.17 14.54
C ILE A 40 12.86 3.76 14.15
N ASN A 41 13.77 2.90 13.68
CA ASN A 41 15.08 3.35 13.23
C ASN A 41 15.03 4.14 11.90
N SER A 42 16.11 4.84 11.57
CA SER A 42 16.27 5.62 10.33
C SER A 42 16.14 4.77 9.05
N CYS A 43 16.58 3.52 9.10
CA CYS A 43 16.40 2.56 8.02
C CYS A 43 14.99 1.94 8.08
N PHE A 44 14.02 2.69 7.57
CA PHE A 44 12.63 2.26 7.42
C PHE A 44 12.11 2.74 6.06
N ASP A 45 11.65 1.80 5.23
CA ASP A 45 11.04 2.12 3.94
C ASP A 45 9.67 2.80 4.16
N VAL A 46 9.58 4.07 3.79
CA VAL A 46 8.51 4.99 4.21
C VAL A 46 7.13 4.60 3.67
N ASN A 47 7.07 3.95 2.51
CA ASN A 47 5.83 3.40 1.95
C ASN A 47 5.17 2.36 2.87
N LEU A 48 5.93 1.71 3.77
CA LEU A 48 5.40 0.77 4.75
C LEU A 48 4.68 1.44 5.92
N CYS A 49 4.66 2.77 6.01
CA CYS A 49 3.84 3.47 7.00
C CYS A 49 2.35 3.16 6.86
N ALA A 50 1.82 3.00 5.63
CA ALA A 50 0.43 2.56 5.44
C ALA A 50 0.18 1.17 6.03
N PHE A 51 1.12 0.24 5.81
CA PHE A 51 1.04 -1.12 6.32
C PHE A 51 1.15 -1.17 7.85
N LEU A 52 2.13 -0.47 8.42
CA LEU A 52 2.30 -0.35 9.86
C LEU A 52 1.09 0.30 10.54
N GLY A 53 0.58 1.40 9.96
CA GLY A 53 -0.60 2.10 10.45
C GLY A 53 -1.85 1.22 10.46
N ALA A 54 -2.08 0.45 9.40
CA ALA A 54 -3.18 -0.52 9.33
C ALA A 54 -3.05 -1.62 10.41
N CYS A 55 -1.84 -2.17 10.60
CA CYS A 55 -1.60 -3.19 11.62
C CYS A 55 -1.81 -2.67 13.04
N MET A 56 -1.28 -1.47 13.34
CA MET A 56 -1.43 -0.83 14.64
C MET A 56 -2.89 -0.51 14.95
N GLU A 57 -3.64 0.04 14.00
CA GLU A 57 -5.06 0.33 14.21
C GLU A 57 -5.85 -0.96 14.51
N LYS A 58 -5.64 -2.01 13.71
CA LYS A 58 -6.38 -3.26 13.84
C LYS A 58 -6.17 -3.96 15.17
N HIS A 59 -4.93 -3.98 15.65
CA HIS A 59 -4.53 -4.83 16.75
C HIS A 59 -4.25 -4.07 18.05
N LEU A 60 -3.91 -2.78 17.95
CA LEU A 60 -3.38 -2.01 19.06
C LEU A 60 -4.21 -0.77 19.41
N GLN A 61 -5.44 -0.63 18.89
CA GLN A 61 -6.33 0.52 19.18
C GLN A 61 -6.62 0.76 20.68
N ALA A 62 -6.49 -0.27 21.52
CA ALA A 62 -6.71 -0.15 22.97
C ALA A 62 -5.48 0.40 23.72
N PHE A 63 -4.32 0.45 23.08
CA PHE A 63 -3.06 0.84 23.70
C PHE A 63 -2.73 2.31 23.41
N LYS A 64 -2.07 2.96 24.36
CA LYS A 64 -1.41 4.25 24.15
C LYS A 64 -0.05 4.00 23.51
N ILE A 65 0.08 4.39 22.24
CA ILE A 65 1.29 4.19 21.46
C ILE A 65 2.15 5.46 21.51
N HIS A 66 3.42 5.29 21.87
CA HIS A 66 4.45 6.32 21.78
C HIS A 66 5.51 5.88 20.78
N ILE A 67 5.87 6.74 19.82
CA ILE A 67 6.84 6.45 18.77
C ILE A 67 8.11 7.26 19.01
N ILE A 68 9.23 6.55 19.11
CA ILE A 68 10.58 7.12 19.21
C ILE A 68 11.28 6.93 17.87
N THR A 69 11.58 8.02 17.17
CA THR A 69 12.29 7.94 15.89
C THR A 69 13.11 9.19 15.60
N GLU A 70 14.26 8.99 14.97
CA GLU A 70 15.09 10.06 14.39
C GLU A 70 14.84 10.19 12.88
N ASN A 71 13.93 9.38 12.31
CA ASN A 71 13.63 9.36 10.89
C ASN A 71 12.72 10.54 10.51
N LYS A 72 13.33 11.67 10.13
CA LYS A 72 12.62 12.88 9.70
C LYS A 72 11.60 12.63 8.57
N LYS A 73 11.84 11.64 7.71
CA LYS A 73 10.90 11.29 6.63
C LYS A 73 9.51 10.95 7.18
N LEU A 74 9.42 10.32 8.35
CA LEU A 74 8.14 9.95 9.00
C LEU A 74 7.34 11.16 9.48
N TYR A 75 8.03 12.21 9.96
CA TYR A 75 7.41 13.50 10.28
C TYR A 75 6.92 14.20 9.01
N ASN A 76 7.78 14.26 7.99
CA ASN A 76 7.52 15.00 6.75
C ASN A 76 6.30 14.46 5.99
N ILE A 77 6.09 13.13 5.99
CA ILE A 77 4.91 12.53 5.35
C ILE A 77 3.63 12.64 6.19
N GLY A 78 3.73 13.05 7.46
CA GLY A 78 2.60 13.17 8.38
C GLY A 78 2.16 11.87 9.06
N PHE A 79 2.98 10.82 9.05
CA PHE A 79 2.64 9.53 9.69
C PHE A 79 2.49 9.68 11.21
N LEU A 80 3.38 10.46 11.84
CA LEU A 80 3.42 10.63 13.29
C LEU A 80 2.27 11.50 13.84
N GLU A 81 1.58 12.26 12.99
CA GLU A 81 0.42 13.07 13.40
C GLU A 81 -0.71 12.20 13.99
N ASN A 82 -0.82 10.95 13.54
CA ASN A 82 -1.81 10.00 14.06
C ASN A 82 -1.56 9.59 15.52
N PHE A 83 -0.37 9.88 16.03
CA PHE A 83 0.06 9.57 17.39
C PHE A 83 0.24 10.83 18.24
N GLY A 84 -0.30 11.97 17.79
CA GLY A 84 -0.32 13.23 18.54
C GLY A 84 0.94 14.08 18.41
N TYR A 85 1.88 13.74 17.52
CA TYR A 85 3.07 14.55 17.26
C TYR A 85 2.74 15.72 16.34
N ALA A 86 3.40 16.86 16.58
CA ALA A 86 3.29 18.04 15.73
C ALA A 86 4.03 17.85 14.39
N LYS A 87 3.60 18.58 13.35
CA LYS A 87 4.31 18.63 12.08
C LYS A 87 5.67 19.30 12.25
N GLU A 88 6.73 18.58 11.89
CA GLU A 88 8.01 19.19 11.55
C GLU A 88 8.01 19.45 10.05
N PHE A 89 7.87 20.71 9.64
CA PHE A 89 7.95 21.06 8.23
C PHE A 89 9.42 21.19 7.82
N GLU A 90 9.91 20.28 6.99
CA GLU A 90 11.02 20.64 6.10
C GLU A 90 10.54 21.70 5.09
N LYS A 91 11.44 22.62 4.70
CA LYS A 91 11.20 23.65 3.67
C LYS A 91 11.01 23.07 2.25
N ASN A 92 10.77 21.77 2.11
CA ASN A 92 10.59 21.11 0.82
C ASN A 92 9.13 21.21 0.35
N PRO A 93 8.89 21.56 -0.93
CA PRO A 93 7.56 21.74 -1.46
C PRO A 93 6.85 20.38 -1.59
N LYS A 94 6.05 20.05 -0.58
CA LYS A 94 5.02 18.99 -0.57
C LYS A 94 5.55 17.55 -0.75
N PRO A 95 6.14 16.94 0.29
CA PRO A 95 6.39 15.49 0.29
C PRO A 95 5.09 14.71 0.01
N ILE A 96 5.21 13.61 -0.74
CA ILE A 96 4.14 12.63 -0.92
C ILE A 96 3.70 12.17 0.47
N ARG A 97 2.41 12.32 0.80
CA ARG A 97 1.93 12.23 2.18
C ARG A 97 1.43 10.84 2.55
N TYR A 98 1.43 10.56 3.84
CA TYR A 98 0.57 9.56 4.44
C TYR A 98 -0.88 10.02 4.35
N PHE A 99 -1.78 9.09 4.03
CA PHE A 99 -3.20 9.30 3.90
C PHE A 99 -3.95 8.16 4.57
N HIS A 100 -5.06 8.48 5.23
CA HIS A 100 -6.02 7.47 5.63
C HIS A 100 -7.43 8.06 5.58
N THR A 101 -8.42 7.22 5.36
CA THR A 101 -9.83 7.61 5.36
C THR A 101 -10.72 6.50 5.88
N LYS A 102 -11.86 6.86 6.46
CA LYS A 102 -12.86 5.87 6.90
C LYS A 102 -13.63 5.34 5.70
N THR A 103 -13.88 4.04 5.65
CA THR A 103 -14.64 3.40 4.56
C THR A 103 -16.08 3.91 4.45
N LYS A 104 -16.66 4.35 5.58
CA LYS A 104 -18.02 4.93 5.65
C LYS A 104 -18.09 6.44 5.41
N GLU A 105 -16.95 7.13 5.25
CA GLU A 105 -16.90 8.56 4.94
C GLU A 105 -17.54 8.81 3.57
N ARG A 106 -18.39 9.85 3.44
CA ARG A 106 -19.06 10.17 2.17
C ARG A 106 -18.09 10.72 1.13
N SER A 107 -17.16 11.56 1.55
CA SER A 107 -16.17 12.22 0.70
C SER A 107 -14.89 11.41 0.47
N LYS A 108 -14.82 10.14 0.91
CA LYS A 108 -13.58 9.32 0.80
C LYS A 108 -13.03 9.26 -0.62
N SER A 109 -13.92 9.09 -1.60
CA SER A 109 -13.55 8.93 -3.01
C SER A 109 -12.94 10.21 -3.55
N GLU A 110 -13.57 11.35 -3.30
CA GLU A 110 -13.04 12.68 -3.66
C GLU A 110 -11.72 13.00 -2.95
N ALA A 111 -11.63 12.67 -1.65
CA ALA A 111 -10.43 12.88 -0.86
C ALA A 111 -9.25 12.02 -1.36
N PHE A 112 -9.51 10.75 -1.66
CA PHE A 112 -8.51 9.85 -2.21
C PHE A 112 -8.10 10.26 -3.63
N GLU A 113 -9.03 10.66 -4.49
CA GLU A 113 -8.71 11.13 -5.84
C GLU A 113 -7.84 12.39 -5.79
N LYS A 114 -8.16 13.34 -4.92
CA LYS A 114 -7.33 14.54 -4.69
C LYS A 114 -5.94 14.16 -4.19
N TYR A 115 -5.85 13.22 -3.26
CA TYR A 115 -4.59 12.71 -2.75
C TYR A 115 -3.77 12.04 -3.87
N LEU A 116 -4.35 11.09 -4.60
CA LEU A 116 -3.70 10.37 -5.70
C LEU A 116 -3.16 11.34 -6.76
N ASN A 117 -3.95 12.34 -7.13
CA ASN A 117 -3.53 13.40 -8.05
C ASN A 117 -2.32 14.16 -7.56
N LEU A 118 -2.43 14.73 -6.35
CA LEU A 118 -1.44 15.66 -5.82
C LEU A 118 -0.15 14.96 -5.42
N ALA A 119 -0.27 13.75 -4.87
CA ALA A 119 0.82 13.03 -4.26
C ALA A 119 1.57 12.16 -5.28
N ILE A 120 0.87 11.61 -6.29
CA ILE A 120 1.44 10.60 -7.20
C ILE A 120 1.40 11.09 -8.65
N LEU A 121 0.21 11.21 -9.25
CA LEU A 121 0.08 11.31 -10.70
C LEU A 121 0.57 12.64 -11.27
N ASN A 122 0.45 13.74 -10.51
CA ASN A 122 0.96 15.06 -10.93
C ASN A 122 2.34 15.36 -10.35
N HIS A 123 2.99 14.39 -9.71
CA HIS A 123 4.37 14.55 -9.30
C HIS A 123 5.26 14.68 -10.55
N LYS A 124 6.19 15.63 -10.54
CA LYS A 124 7.05 15.94 -11.70
C LYS A 124 7.92 14.75 -12.13
N ASP A 125 8.25 13.87 -11.18
CA ASP A 125 9.10 12.70 -11.36
C ASP A 125 8.27 11.42 -11.61
N PHE A 126 6.93 11.52 -11.64
CA PHE A 126 6.10 10.39 -12.08
C PHE A 126 6.35 10.14 -13.58
N PRO A 127 6.37 8.87 -14.04
CA PRO A 127 6.65 8.56 -15.44
C PRO A 127 5.78 9.36 -16.42
N LYS A 128 6.41 9.83 -17.50
CA LYS A 128 5.73 10.64 -18.53
C LYS A 128 4.77 9.77 -19.33
N MET A 129 3.53 10.21 -19.49
CA MET A 129 2.53 9.46 -20.26
C MET A 129 1.51 10.40 -20.89
N SER A 130 0.80 9.93 -21.91
CA SER A 130 -0.33 10.64 -22.52
C SER A 130 -1.44 10.88 -21.49
N ASP A 131 -2.32 11.85 -21.77
CA ASP A 131 -3.44 12.13 -20.88
C ASP A 131 -4.39 10.92 -20.76
N LEU A 132 -4.59 10.16 -21.85
CA LEU A 132 -5.42 8.96 -21.84
C LEU A 132 -4.78 7.84 -21.00
N ALA A 133 -3.48 7.56 -21.17
CA ALA A 133 -2.78 6.59 -20.34
C ALA A 133 -2.79 7.01 -18.85
N LYS A 134 -2.65 8.31 -18.56
CA LYS A 134 -2.76 8.84 -17.19
C LYS A 134 -4.15 8.67 -16.59
N GLN A 135 -5.20 8.82 -17.40
CA GLN A 135 -6.57 8.55 -16.98
C GLN A 135 -6.79 7.06 -16.68
N GLU A 136 -6.26 6.15 -17.50
CA GLU A 136 -6.34 4.71 -17.22
C GLU A 136 -5.54 4.29 -15.99
N MET A 137 -4.35 4.88 -15.77
CA MET A 137 -3.57 4.69 -14.54
C MET A 137 -4.38 5.11 -13.31
N ARG A 138 -5.01 6.29 -13.37
CA ARG A 138 -5.89 6.78 -12.31
C ARG A 138 -7.05 5.83 -12.03
N LYS A 139 -7.79 5.42 -13.07
CA LYS A 139 -8.93 4.51 -12.94
C LYS A 139 -8.50 3.19 -12.31
N SER A 140 -7.36 2.66 -12.74
CA SER A 140 -6.81 1.38 -12.25
C SER A 140 -6.44 1.43 -10.78
N ILE A 141 -5.75 2.49 -10.34
CA ILE A 141 -5.42 2.70 -8.92
C ILE A 141 -6.68 2.94 -8.09
N PHE A 142 -7.64 3.68 -8.64
CA PHE A 142 -8.92 3.93 -7.96
C PHE A 142 -9.75 2.66 -7.80
N GLU A 143 -9.70 1.74 -8.78
CA GLU A 143 -10.34 0.43 -8.66
C GLU A 143 -9.74 -0.39 -7.52
N ILE A 144 -8.41 -0.37 -7.35
CA ILE A 144 -7.74 -1.01 -6.21
C ILE A 144 -8.24 -0.41 -4.88
N PHE A 145 -8.30 0.92 -4.79
CA PHE A 145 -8.81 1.60 -3.61
C PHE A 145 -10.28 1.27 -3.31
N ASP A 146 -11.14 1.25 -4.32
CA ASP A 146 -12.55 0.88 -4.18
C ASP A 146 -12.70 -0.58 -3.75
N ASN A 147 -11.89 -1.49 -4.29
CA ASN A 147 -11.89 -2.89 -3.88
C ASN A 147 -11.50 -3.03 -2.41
N ALA A 148 -10.45 -2.32 -1.98
CA ALA A 148 -10.05 -2.25 -0.58
C ALA A 148 -11.19 -1.68 0.28
N THR A 149 -11.90 -0.64 -0.17
CA THR A 149 -12.99 0.00 0.58
C THR A 149 -14.25 -0.86 0.71
N ILE A 150 -14.69 -1.50 -0.38
CA ILE A 150 -15.97 -2.22 -0.45
C ILE A 150 -15.84 -3.65 0.07
N HIS A 151 -14.69 -4.29 -0.18
CA HIS A 151 -14.55 -5.73 -0.02
C HIS A 151 -13.77 -6.15 1.21
N SER A 152 -13.00 -5.25 1.83
CA SER A 152 -12.16 -5.60 2.99
C SER A 152 -12.92 -5.77 4.30
N GLU A 153 -14.11 -5.17 4.46
CA GLU A 153 -14.78 -5.04 5.78
C GLU A 153 -13.96 -4.21 6.80
N SER A 154 -12.99 -3.43 6.33
CA SER A 154 -12.20 -2.52 7.18
C SER A 154 -12.97 -1.26 7.53
N ASP A 155 -12.65 -0.67 8.68
CA ASP A 155 -13.17 0.65 9.06
C ASP A 155 -12.40 1.80 8.39
N LYS A 156 -11.11 1.58 8.08
CA LYS A 156 -10.24 2.55 7.40
C LYS A 156 -9.42 1.92 6.28
N ILE A 157 -9.06 2.76 5.32
CA ILE A 157 -8.08 2.48 4.28
C ILE A 157 -6.91 3.44 4.47
N TYR A 158 -5.71 2.92 4.28
CA TYR A 158 -4.45 3.61 4.43
C TYR A 158 -3.76 3.69 3.09
N ALA A 159 -3.13 4.82 2.79
CA ALA A 159 -2.27 4.95 1.63
C ALA A 159 -1.03 5.76 1.99
N CYS A 160 0.10 5.41 1.41
CA CYS A 160 1.33 6.16 1.62
C CYS A 160 2.12 6.12 0.33
N GLY A 161 2.54 7.29 -0.14
CA GLY A 161 3.52 7.37 -1.19
C GLY A 161 4.81 8.00 -0.69
N PHE A 162 5.90 7.70 -1.38
CA PHE A 162 7.24 8.17 -1.03
C PHE A 162 8.09 8.22 -2.30
N LEU A 163 8.84 9.30 -2.47
CA LEU A 163 9.85 9.42 -3.53
C LEU A 163 11.21 9.12 -2.93
N ASP A 164 11.84 8.06 -3.41
CA ASP A 164 13.22 7.69 -3.10
C ASP A 164 14.14 8.23 -4.20
N ASP A 165 14.66 9.45 -4.00
CA ASP A 165 15.54 10.11 -4.96
C ASP A 165 16.84 9.32 -5.20
N GLU A 166 17.33 8.60 -4.19
CA GLU A 166 18.58 7.83 -4.28
C GLU A 166 18.41 6.59 -5.17
N LYS A 167 17.22 5.97 -5.13
CA LYS A 167 16.89 4.80 -5.97
C LYS A 167 16.20 5.15 -7.27
N HIS A 168 15.82 6.42 -7.46
CA HIS A 168 14.95 6.86 -8.54
C HIS A 168 13.64 6.06 -8.59
N GLU A 169 12.99 5.93 -7.43
CA GLU A 169 11.77 5.15 -7.27
C GLU A 169 10.66 5.97 -6.62
N LEU A 170 9.46 5.91 -7.19
CA LEU A 170 8.24 6.38 -6.56
C LEU A 170 7.49 5.16 -6.01
N HIS A 171 7.41 5.07 -4.69
CA HIS A 171 6.67 4.04 -3.99
C HIS A 171 5.26 4.54 -3.68
N PHE A 172 4.27 3.66 -3.81
CA PHE A 172 2.90 3.94 -3.46
C PHE A 172 2.17 2.70 -2.96
N SER A 173 1.71 2.74 -1.71
CA SER A 173 0.98 1.65 -1.07
C SER A 173 -0.47 2.03 -0.78
N ILE A 174 -1.36 1.06 -0.93
CA ILE A 174 -2.76 1.09 -0.48
C ILE A 174 -2.96 -0.13 0.41
N VAL A 175 -3.48 0.07 1.61
CA VAL A 175 -3.63 -0.98 2.63
C VAL A 175 -5.00 -0.92 3.29
N ASP A 176 -5.63 -2.07 3.44
CA ASP A 176 -6.77 -2.30 4.31
C ASP A 176 -6.41 -3.27 5.44
N SER A 177 -7.08 -3.17 6.58
CA SER A 177 -6.94 -4.04 7.74
C SER A 177 -8.08 -5.05 7.87
N GLY A 178 -8.54 -5.54 6.71
CA GLY A 178 -9.79 -6.27 6.57
C GLY A 178 -9.68 -7.78 6.70
N ILE A 179 -10.58 -8.49 6.02
CA ILE A 179 -10.62 -9.96 6.02
C ILE A 179 -9.64 -10.60 5.03
N GLY A 180 -9.06 -9.82 4.11
CA GLY A 180 -8.13 -10.31 3.09
C GLY A 180 -8.77 -11.08 1.93
N PHE A 181 -7.97 -11.39 0.91
CA PHE A 181 -8.45 -11.94 -0.36
C PHE A 181 -9.01 -13.35 -0.21
N ALA A 182 -8.27 -14.27 0.42
CA ALA A 182 -8.67 -15.66 0.55
C ALA A 182 -10.02 -15.79 1.25
N LYS A 183 -10.17 -15.17 2.43
CA LYS A 183 -11.42 -15.20 3.18
C LYS A 183 -12.56 -14.57 2.38
N LYS A 184 -12.32 -13.45 1.68
CA LYS A 184 -13.35 -12.80 0.86
C LYS A 184 -13.86 -13.70 -0.26
N ILE A 185 -12.94 -14.26 -1.05
CA ILE A 185 -13.25 -15.10 -2.20
C ILE A 185 -13.92 -16.39 -1.73
N ASN A 186 -13.39 -17.02 -0.69
CA ASN A 186 -13.93 -18.25 -0.11
C ASN A 186 -15.37 -18.07 0.37
N ILE A 187 -15.68 -16.97 1.07
CA ILE A 187 -17.06 -16.65 1.49
C ILE A 187 -17.97 -16.38 0.28
N ARG A 188 -17.50 -15.58 -0.68
CA ARG A 188 -18.32 -15.09 -1.80
C ARG A 188 -18.66 -16.17 -2.82
N PHE A 189 -17.74 -17.09 -3.06
CA PHE A 189 -17.82 -18.12 -4.10
C PHE A 189 -17.83 -19.54 -3.55
N ASN A 190 -17.91 -19.71 -2.23
CA ASN A 190 -17.90 -21.01 -1.55
C ASN A 190 -16.69 -21.88 -1.97
N GLN A 191 -15.50 -21.28 -1.91
CA GLN A 191 -14.23 -21.91 -2.24
C GLN A 191 -13.35 -22.11 -0.99
N MET A 192 -12.24 -22.82 -1.16
CA MET A 192 -11.20 -23.00 -0.12
C MET A 192 -9.81 -22.70 -0.71
N LEU A 193 -9.62 -21.47 -1.18
CA LEU A 193 -8.34 -21.00 -1.66
C LEU A 193 -7.39 -20.69 -0.50
N SER A 194 -6.11 -21.02 -0.69
CA SER A 194 -4.99 -20.49 0.09
C SER A 194 -4.77 -19.01 -0.24
N SER A 195 -3.99 -18.29 0.59
CA SER A 195 -3.59 -16.90 0.30
C SER A 195 -2.94 -16.73 -1.06
N GLU A 196 -2.02 -17.64 -1.43
CA GLU A 196 -1.37 -17.62 -2.74
C GLU A 196 -2.39 -17.77 -3.89
N ASN A 197 -3.26 -18.78 -3.81
CA ASN A 197 -4.27 -19.01 -4.84
C ASN A 197 -5.31 -17.90 -4.91
N ALA A 198 -5.61 -17.26 -3.78
CA ALA A 198 -6.48 -16.10 -3.73
C ALA A 198 -5.87 -14.87 -4.41
N ILE A 199 -4.57 -14.61 -4.21
CA ILE A 199 -3.87 -13.55 -4.95
C ILE A 199 -3.83 -13.87 -6.44
N LYS A 200 -3.47 -15.10 -6.83
CA LYS A 200 -3.52 -15.57 -8.23
C LYS A 200 -4.91 -15.40 -8.83
N TRP A 201 -5.97 -15.63 -8.05
CA TRP A 201 -7.33 -15.42 -8.49
C TRP A 201 -7.61 -13.93 -8.73
N SER A 202 -7.22 -13.04 -7.81
CA SER A 202 -7.49 -11.60 -7.87
C SER A 202 -6.75 -10.85 -8.97
N ILE A 203 -5.57 -11.32 -9.39
CA ILE A 203 -4.77 -10.66 -10.45
C ILE A 203 -5.11 -11.13 -11.86
N LYS A 204 -5.91 -12.19 -12.01
CA LYS A 204 -6.36 -12.67 -13.33
C LYS A 204 -7.41 -11.72 -13.91
N GLU A 205 -7.29 -11.45 -15.21
CA GLU A 205 -8.21 -10.60 -15.95
C GLU A 205 -9.67 -11.08 -15.79
N GLY A 206 -10.59 -10.13 -15.59
CA GLY A 206 -12.02 -10.40 -15.46
C GLY A 206 -12.45 -11.02 -14.12
N HIS A 207 -11.53 -11.27 -13.19
CA HIS A 207 -11.87 -11.70 -11.84
C HIS A 207 -12.12 -10.50 -10.94
N THR A 208 -13.38 -10.16 -10.79
CA THR A 208 -13.86 -9.15 -9.86
C THR A 208 -14.94 -9.74 -8.96
N THR A 209 -14.97 -9.29 -7.71
CA THR A 209 -16.09 -9.59 -6.79
C THR A 209 -17.32 -8.71 -7.06
N LYS A 210 -17.25 -7.75 -8.00
CA LYS A 210 -18.35 -6.87 -8.43
C LYS A 210 -19.20 -7.55 -9.52
N LYS A 211 -20.50 -7.24 -9.56
CA LYS A 211 -21.45 -7.77 -10.57
C LYS A 211 -21.39 -7.07 -11.95
N GLN A 212 -20.62 -5.98 -12.08
CA GLN A 212 -20.41 -5.25 -13.34
C GLN A 212 -18.93 -5.27 -13.71
N THR A 213 -18.65 -5.17 -15.02
CA THR A 213 -17.32 -5.12 -15.68
C THR A 213 -16.27 -4.45 -14.80
N GLY A 214 -15.46 -5.25 -14.15
CA GLY A 214 -14.35 -4.86 -13.29
C GLY A 214 -13.28 -5.95 -13.35
N GLY A 215 -12.10 -5.69 -12.80
CA GLY A 215 -10.93 -6.57 -12.91
C GLY A 215 -9.88 -6.09 -13.90
N LEU A 216 -9.93 -4.82 -14.33
CA LEU A 216 -8.94 -4.22 -15.24
C LEU A 216 -7.81 -3.51 -14.47
N GLY A 217 -8.05 -3.09 -13.22
CA GLY A 217 -7.11 -2.27 -12.47
C GLY A 217 -5.72 -2.91 -12.27
N PHE A 218 -5.67 -4.20 -11.89
CA PHE A 218 -4.38 -4.88 -11.76
C PHE A 218 -3.70 -5.09 -13.12
N GLN A 219 -4.46 -5.40 -14.17
CA GLN A 219 -3.90 -5.71 -15.48
C GLN A 219 -3.14 -4.52 -16.06
N PHE A 220 -3.75 -3.33 -16.07
CA PHE A 220 -3.11 -2.11 -16.56
C PHE A 220 -1.86 -1.76 -15.75
N ILE A 221 -1.94 -1.85 -14.41
CA ILE A 221 -0.80 -1.57 -13.53
C ILE A 221 0.32 -2.58 -13.75
N MET A 222 0.00 -3.86 -13.93
CA MET A 222 0.99 -4.91 -14.20
C MET A 222 1.68 -4.70 -15.56
N GLU A 223 0.93 -4.37 -16.61
CA GLU A 223 1.51 -4.05 -17.93
C GLU A 223 2.42 -2.82 -17.84
N PHE A 224 1.95 -1.75 -17.17
CA PHE A 224 2.75 -0.56 -16.97
C PHE A 224 4.05 -0.85 -16.19
N ILE A 225 3.98 -1.60 -15.09
CA ILE A 225 5.14 -1.95 -14.27
C ILE A 225 6.17 -2.76 -15.07
N LYS A 226 5.73 -3.66 -15.95
CA LYS A 226 6.63 -4.41 -16.84
C LYS A 226 7.38 -3.49 -17.80
N LEU A 227 6.69 -2.52 -18.39
CA LEU A 227 7.32 -1.56 -19.30
C LEU A 227 8.24 -0.59 -18.56
N ASN A 228 7.83 -0.13 -17.38
CA ASN A 228 8.59 0.81 -16.54
C ASN A 228 9.69 0.16 -15.70
N GLN A 229 9.82 -1.16 -15.74
CA GLN A 229 10.79 -1.92 -14.92
C GLN A 229 10.64 -1.62 -13.42
N GLY A 230 9.40 -1.39 -13.01
CA GLY A 230 9.04 -1.15 -11.62
C GLY A 230 8.86 -2.45 -10.84
N LYS A 231 8.16 -2.36 -9.72
CA LYS A 231 7.75 -3.52 -8.92
C LYS A 231 6.31 -3.40 -8.45
N LEU A 232 5.56 -4.50 -8.51
CA LEU A 232 4.26 -4.66 -7.84
C LEU A 232 4.43 -5.65 -6.69
N GLN A 233 3.86 -5.35 -5.53
CA GLN A 233 3.77 -6.30 -4.42
C GLN A 233 2.33 -6.36 -3.91
N ILE A 234 1.84 -7.56 -3.66
CA ILE A 234 0.52 -7.79 -3.06
C ILE A 234 0.70 -8.70 -1.85
N LEU A 235 0.25 -8.24 -0.68
CA LEU A 235 0.30 -9.01 0.56
C LEU A 235 -1.12 -9.22 1.07
N SER A 236 -1.53 -10.47 1.28
CA SER A 236 -2.80 -10.79 1.94
C SER A 236 -2.75 -12.16 2.62
N GLY A 237 -3.22 -12.24 3.86
CA GLY A 237 -2.99 -13.41 4.71
C GLY A 237 -1.49 -13.63 4.91
N ASN A 238 -1.00 -14.84 4.66
CA ASN A 238 0.41 -15.20 4.81
C ASN A 238 1.17 -15.28 3.48
N CYS A 239 0.69 -14.64 2.41
CA CYS A 239 1.35 -14.66 1.10
C CYS A 239 1.74 -13.25 0.65
N LEU A 240 3.01 -13.07 0.30
CA LEU A 240 3.54 -11.93 -0.44
C LEU A 240 3.77 -12.35 -1.88
N TYR A 241 3.04 -11.74 -2.81
CA TYR A 241 3.33 -11.77 -4.23
C TYR A 241 4.22 -10.59 -4.60
N GLU A 242 5.22 -10.83 -5.43
CA GLU A 242 6.06 -9.80 -6.04
C GLU A 242 6.14 -10.01 -7.55
N MET A 243 6.06 -8.91 -8.30
CA MET A 243 6.34 -8.88 -9.74
C MET A 243 7.33 -7.76 -10.05
N SER A 244 8.47 -8.12 -10.65
CA SER A 244 9.49 -7.20 -11.16
C SER A 244 10.29 -7.92 -12.26
N ASP A 245 10.85 -7.18 -13.23
CA ASP A 245 11.72 -7.74 -14.28
C ASP A 245 11.11 -8.91 -15.08
N ASN A 246 9.79 -8.89 -15.27
CA ASN A 246 9.00 -9.98 -15.87
C ASN A 246 9.00 -11.31 -15.08
N GLU A 247 9.53 -11.32 -13.86
CA GLU A 247 9.43 -12.44 -12.93
C GLU A 247 8.28 -12.22 -11.94
N GLU A 248 7.60 -13.32 -11.60
CA GLU A 248 6.60 -13.37 -10.54
C GLU A 248 7.07 -14.32 -9.44
N LYS A 249 7.03 -13.87 -8.19
CA LYS A 249 7.43 -14.64 -7.01
C LYS A 249 6.32 -14.63 -5.97
N TYR A 250 6.18 -15.75 -5.28
CA TYR A 250 5.26 -15.93 -4.17
C TYR A 250 6.05 -16.39 -2.97
N HIS A 251 5.93 -15.65 -1.87
CA HIS A 251 6.63 -15.93 -0.63
C HIS A 251 5.60 -16.17 0.48
N THR A 252 5.85 -17.19 1.30
CA THR A 252 5.03 -17.45 2.48
C THR A 252 5.65 -16.73 3.68
N LEU A 253 4.83 -15.94 4.39
CA LEU A 253 5.21 -15.26 5.62
C LEU A 253 5.03 -16.18 6.83
N ASP A 254 5.83 -15.94 7.87
CA ASP A 254 5.74 -16.64 9.16
C ASP A 254 4.51 -16.18 9.96
N TYR A 255 4.04 -14.97 9.66
CA TYR A 255 2.93 -14.32 10.35
C TYR A 255 1.87 -13.86 9.35
N GLU A 256 0.61 -14.10 9.67
CA GLU A 256 -0.51 -13.74 8.80
C GLU A 256 -0.90 -12.27 8.97
N PHE A 257 -1.08 -11.57 7.84
CA PHE A 257 -1.68 -10.25 7.79
C PHE A 257 -3.20 -10.35 7.59
N CYS A 258 -3.96 -9.80 8.55
CA CYS A 258 -5.41 -9.63 8.43
C CYS A 258 -5.73 -8.37 7.59
N GLY A 259 -5.75 -8.53 6.27
CA GLY A 259 -6.07 -7.45 5.33
C GLY A 259 -5.49 -7.70 3.94
N SER A 260 -5.43 -6.64 3.13
CA SER A 260 -4.66 -6.64 1.89
C SER A 260 -3.82 -5.36 1.75
N MET A 261 -2.63 -5.51 1.19
CA MET A 261 -1.77 -4.41 0.76
C MET A 261 -1.47 -4.59 -0.71
N VAL A 262 -1.55 -3.49 -1.45
CA VAL A 262 -0.95 -3.35 -2.78
C VAL A 262 0.11 -2.27 -2.69
N ASN A 263 1.36 -2.61 -3.00
CA ASN A 263 2.47 -1.68 -3.08
C ASN A 263 3.00 -1.63 -4.51
N MET A 264 3.05 -0.44 -5.09
CA MET A 264 3.51 -0.16 -6.44
C MET A 264 4.80 0.66 -6.33
N ILE A 265 5.81 0.29 -7.11
CA ILE A 265 7.09 0.99 -7.20
C ILE A 265 7.32 1.31 -8.66
N PHE A 266 7.45 2.60 -8.98
CA PHE A 266 7.66 3.09 -10.34
C PHE A 266 9.06 3.69 -10.47
N LYS A 267 9.78 3.37 -11.55
CA LYS A 267 11.07 4.00 -11.86
C LYS A 267 10.83 5.42 -12.37
N THR A 268 11.51 6.39 -11.77
CA THR A 268 11.34 7.82 -12.05
C THR A 268 12.43 8.40 -12.95
N ASN A 269 13.52 7.65 -13.15
CA ASN A 269 14.61 8.01 -14.07
C ASN A 269 14.46 7.42 -15.48
N ASP A 270 13.33 6.79 -15.77
CA ASP A 270 13.02 6.34 -17.12
C ASP A 270 12.78 7.53 -18.07
N ILE A 271 13.35 7.46 -19.26
CA ILE A 271 13.26 8.48 -20.31
C ILE A 271 12.11 8.21 -21.30
N ASN A 272 11.43 7.06 -21.20
CA ASN A 272 10.31 6.72 -22.05
C ASN A 272 9.08 7.63 -21.81
N SER A 273 8.17 7.61 -22.78
CA SER A 273 6.82 8.17 -22.65
C SER A 273 5.80 7.10 -22.99
N TYR A 274 4.80 6.90 -22.13
CA TYR A 274 3.80 5.85 -22.26
C TYR A 274 2.51 6.36 -22.90
N LYS A 275 1.89 5.55 -23.75
CA LYS A 275 0.58 5.81 -24.36
C LYS A 275 -0.19 4.49 -24.50
N LEU A 276 -1.51 4.58 -24.62
CA LEU A 276 -2.36 3.43 -24.93
C LEU A 276 -2.19 3.03 -26.39
N LYS A 277 -2.31 1.74 -26.69
CA LYS A 277 -2.25 1.24 -28.08
C LYS A 277 -3.31 1.88 -28.98
N ILE A 278 -4.51 2.15 -28.44
CA ILE A 278 -5.60 2.79 -29.20
C ILE A 278 -5.24 4.22 -29.65
N GLU A 279 -4.30 4.88 -28.99
CA GLU A 279 -3.83 6.23 -29.40
C GLU A 279 -2.96 6.18 -30.65
N ASP A 280 -2.45 5.00 -31.04
CA ASP A 280 -1.77 4.81 -32.32
C ASP A 280 -2.74 4.65 -33.49
N ASP A 281 -3.97 4.19 -33.23
CA ASP A 281 -4.99 3.94 -34.25
C ASP A 281 -5.73 5.22 -34.68
N ASP A 282 -5.56 6.33 -33.95
CA ASP A 282 -6.16 7.65 -34.24
C ASP A 282 -5.30 8.54 -35.17
N LEU A 283 -4.17 8.02 -35.67
CA LEU A 283 -3.38 8.68 -36.73
C LEU A 283 -4.00 8.42 -38.11
N PHE A 284 -5.01 9.21 -38.48
CA PHE A 284 -5.47 9.37 -39.88
C PHE A 284 -4.68 10.46 -40.60
#